data_AF-A0A662CYA6-F1
#
_entry.id   AF-A0A662CYA6-F1
#
_cell.length_a   1.000
_cell.length_b   1.000
_cell.length_c   1.000
_cell.angle_alpha   90.00
_cell.angle_beta   90.00
_cell.angle_gamma   90.00
#
_symmetry.space_group_name_H-M   'P 1'
#
loop_
_entity.id
_entity.type
_entity.pdbx_description
1 polymer ?
#
loop_
_entity_poly.entity_id
_entity_poly.type
_entity_poly.pdbx_seq_one_letter_code
_entity_poly.pdbx_strand_id
1 'polypeptide(L)'
;MNIKRYIRRLKTLVEFERRAEIEAMKREIALLSGKEREERRRAILGLRGYPQGKEFGYLLVRFSREKVIDTEIGVGDLVVISRGQPLKSRFFGVVTERGKRYIVVAVDNLPSWALRMVRIDLFANEITFKRMIATLDNLTDKGVRVLRFALGQKEPKEPKSVSFEKIDNKLNKIQEKAVGLALGTRDFLLIHGPFGTGKSRTLAEIALQFARQGKKVLATAETNVALDNLVARLFGRARIVRLGHPSRISNDLIK
;
A
#
# COMPACT_ATOMS: atom_id res chain seq x y z
N MET A 1 -20.72 13.07 19.90
CA MET A 1 -20.81 11.62 19.59
C MET A 1 -19.79 10.84 20.44
N ASN A 2 -20.19 9.82 21.20
CA ASN A 2 -19.27 9.00 22.02
C ASN A 2 -18.28 8.18 21.14
N ILE A 3 -17.03 8.01 21.59
CA ILE A 3 -15.97 7.27 20.87
C ILE A 3 -16.39 5.83 20.51
N LYS A 4 -17.00 5.09 21.44
CA LYS A 4 -17.48 3.73 21.17
C LYS A 4 -18.54 3.72 20.06
N ARG A 5 -19.42 4.72 20.02
CA ARG A 5 -20.40 4.89 18.94
C ARG A 5 -19.72 5.26 17.62
N TYR A 6 -18.67 6.08 17.66
CA TYR A 6 -17.91 6.46 16.47
C TYR A 6 -17.12 5.28 15.88
N ILE A 7 -16.43 4.49 16.70
CA ILE A 7 -15.73 3.27 16.27
C ILE A 7 -16.71 2.29 15.62
N ARG A 8 -17.88 2.06 16.24
CA ARG A 8 -18.93 1.23 15.64
C ARG A 8 -19.37 1.75 14.27
N ARG A 9 -19.58 3.07 14.14
CA ARG A 9 -19.91 3.69 12.85
C ARG A 9 -18.81 3.48 11.81
N LEU A 10 -17.55 3.68 12.16
CA LEU A 10 -16.42 3.45 11.25
C LEU A 10 -16.35 1.99 10.80
N LYS A 11 -16.51 1.03 11.71
CA LYS A 11 -16.57 -0.39 11.37
C LYS A 11 -17.71 -0.70 10.40
N THR A 12 -18.90 -0.15 10.65
CA THR A 12 -20.05 -0.31 9.75
C THR A 12 -19.76 0.25 8.35
N LEU A 13 -19.13 1.43 8.25
CA LEU A 13 -18.76 2.02 6.96
C LEU A 13 -17.72 1.17 6.22
N VAL A 14 -16.68 0.69 6.92
CA VAL A 14 -15.66 -0.21 6.34
C VAL A 14 -16.28 -1.52 5.87
N GLU A 15 -17.23 -2.10 6.61
CA GLU A 15 -17.94 -3.30 6.19
C GLU A 15 -18.87 -3.07 5.01
N PHE A 16 -19.53 -1.91 4.92
CA PHE A 16 -20.34 -1.56 3.75
C PHE A 16 -19.46 -1.47 2.49
N GLU A 17 -18.33 -0.76 2.57
CA GLU A 17 -17.39 -0.67 1.45
C GLU A 17 -16.85 -2.05 1.07
N ARG A 18 -16.43 -2.85 2.06
CA ARG A 18 -15.93 -4.21 1.85
C ARG A 18 -16.95 -5.06 1.10
N ARG A 19 -18.22 -5.06 1.53
CA ARG A 19 -19.29 -5.84 0.88
C ARG A 19 -19.57 -5.34 -0.52
N ALA A 20 -19.68 -4.03 -0.70
CA ALA A 20 -19.94 -3.42 -2.00
C ALA A 20 -18.85 -3.77 -3.01
N GLU A 21 -17.57 -3.63 -2.64
CA GLU A 21 -16.43 -3.94 -3.52
C GLU A 21 -16.38 -5.43 -3.90
N ILE A 22 -16.52 -6.32 -2.91
CA ILE A 22 -16.49 -7.77 -3.14
C ILE A 22 -17.67 -8.20 -4.01
N GLU A 23 -18.88 -7.71 -3.72
CA GLU A 23 -20.08 -8.06 -4.47
C GLU A 23 -20.02 -7.53 -5.90
N ALA A 24 -19.61 -6.28 -6.09
CA ALA A 24 -19.45 -5.70 -7.42
C ALA A 24 -18.48 -6.52 -8.27
N MET A 25 -17.31 -6.85 -7.72
CA MET A 25 -16.30 -7.63 -8.44
C MET A 25 -16.74 -9.08 -8.67
N LYS A 26 -17.39 -9.74 -7.71
CA LYS A 26 -17.95 -11.08 -7.91
C LYS A 26 -19.05 -11.10 -8.97
N ARG A 27 -19.96 -10.12 -8.96
CA ARG A 27 -21.01 -9.97 -9.98
C ARG A 27 -20.39 -9.75 -11.35
N GLU A 28 -19.38 -8.90 -11.46
CA GLU A 28 -18.67 -8.66 -12.72
C GLU A 28 -17.99 -9.94 -13.23
N ILE A 29 -17.35 -10.72 -12.36
CA ILE A 29 -16.74 -12.02 -12.72
C ILE A 29 -17.82 -13.03 -13.17
N ALA A 30 -18.99 -13.03 -12.54
CA ALA A 30 -20.08 -13.96 -12.84
C ALA A 30 -20.80 -13.62 -14.15
N LEU A 31 -21.02 -12.34 -14.42
CA LEU A 31 -21.82 -11.87 -15.55
C LEU A 31 -21.04 -11.74 -16.85
N LEU A 32 -19.74 -11.42 -16.77
CA LEU A 32 -18.92 -11.18 -17.95
C LEU A 32 -18.07 -12.39 -18.31
N SER A 33 -17.97 -12.65 -19.61
CA SER A 33 -17.02 -13.60 -20.17
C SER A 33 -15.57 -13.17 -19.90
N GLY A 34 -14.64 -14.12 -20.03
CA GLY A 34 -13.21 -13.81 -19.88
C GLY A 34 -12.71 -12.78 -20.89
N LYS A 35 -13.29 -12.77 -22.11
CA LYS A 35 -12.92 -11.83 -23.16
C LYS A 35 -13.36 -10.41 -22.82
N GLU A 36 -14.62 -10.24 -22.39
CA GLU A 36 -15.13 -8.94 -21.96
C GLU A 36 -14.35 -8.38 -20.76
N ARG A 37 -13.91 -9.25 -19.83
CA ARG A 37 -13.07 -8.82 -18.71
C ARG A 37 -11.64 -8.47 -19.12
N GLU A 38 -11.08 -9.14 -20.13
CA GLU A 38 -9.80 -8.74 -20.72
C GLU A 38 -9.91 -7.38 -21.43
N GLU A 39 -10.99 -7.13 -22.17
CA GLU A 39 -11.28 -5.83 -22.80
C GLU A 39 -11.42 -4.71 -21.77
N ARG A 40 -12.02 -5.02 -20.61
CA ARG A 40 -12.07 -4.12 -19.44
C ARG A 40 -10.77 -4.08 -18.63
N ARG A 41 -9.70 -4.72 -19.10
CA ARG A 41 -8.38 -4.77 -18.44
C ARG A 41 -8.38 -5.43 -17.05
N ARG A 42 -9.43 -6.17 -16.69
CA ARG A 42 -9.61 -6.86 -15.39
C ARG A 42 -9.21 -8.34 -15.40
N ALA A 43 -8.92 -8.90 -16.57
CA ALA A 43 -8.45 -10.26 -16.74
C ALA A 43 -7.35 -10.37 -17.79
N ILE A 44 -6.55 -11.42 -17.72
CA ILE A 44 -5.52 -11.76 -18.70
C ILE A 44 -5.73 -13.22 -19.10
N LEU A 45 -6.00 -13.47 -20.37
CA LEU A 45 -6.27 -14.80 -20.91
C LEU A 45 -5.03 -15.45 -21.54
N GLY A 46 -5.07 -16.78 -21.65
CA GLY A 46 -4.13 -17.55 -22.47
C GLY A 46 -2.71 -17.59 -21.92
N LEU A 47 -2.55 -17.49 -20.61
CA LEU A 47 -1.24 -17.45 -19.97
C LEU A 47 -0.65 -18.84 -19.78
N ARG A 48 0.68 -18.93 -19.89
CA ARG A 48 1.49 -20.10 -19.47
C ARG A 48 2.37 -19.71 -18.30
N GLY A 49 2.35 -20.51 -17.23
CA GLY A 49 3.08 -20.29 -15.99
C GLY A 49 4.40 -21.04 -15.96
N TYR A 50 5.44 -20.37 -15.49
CA TYR A 50 6.80 -20.90 -15.33
C TYR A 50 7.24 -20.60 -13.88
N PRO A 51 7.30 -21.62 -13.00
CA PRO A 51 7.85 -21.45 -11.66
C PRO A 51 9.26 -20.84 -11.70
N GLN A 52 9.55 -19.89 -10.80
CA GLN A 52 10.83 -19.18 -10.71
C GLN A 52 11.61 -19.50 -9.44
N GLY A 53 10.97 -20.11 -8.43
CA GLY A 53 11.57 -20.39 -7.14
C GLY A 53 10.61 -20.09 -5.99
N LYS A 54 11.12 -20.18 -4.75
CA LYS A 54 10.36 -19.82 -3.55
C LYS A 54 11.01 -18.62 -2.85
N GLU A 55 10.18 -17.67 -2.44
CA GLU A 55 10.59 -16.51 -1.62
C GLU A 55 9.59 -16.31 -0.48
N PHE A 56 10.08 -16.09 0.74
CA PHE A 56 9.25 -15.87 1.93
C PHE A 56 8.13 -16.91 2.15
N GLY A 57 8.36 -18.16 1.73
CA GLY A 57 7.39 -19.25 1.83
C GLY A 57 6.42 -19.38 0.65
N TYR A 58 6.41 -18.43 -0.28
CA TYR A 58 5.57 -18.45 -1.47
C TYR A 58 6.31 -18.99 -2.70
N LEU A 59 5.62 -19.71 -3.57
CA LEU A 59 6.08 -20.05 -4.92
C LEU A 59 5.86 -18.85 -5.84
N LEU A 60 6.94 -18.37 -6.47
CA LEU A 60 6.85 -17.36 -7.52
C LEU A 60 6.62 -18.05 -8.87
N VAL A 61 5.55 -17.66 -9.56
CA VAL A 61 5.22 -18.19 -10.90
C VAL A 61 5.11 -17.04 -11.89
N ARG A 62 5.95 -17.07 -12.92
CA ARG A 62 5.90 -16.12 -14.04
C ARG A 62 4.91 -16.62 -15.08
N PHE A 63 3.80 -15.91 -15.24
CA PHE A 63 2.82 -16.17 -16.28
C PHE A 63 3.08 -15.28 -17.49
N SER A 64 3.27 -15.85 -18.67
CA SER A 64 3.52 -15.10 -19.90
C SER A 64 2.65 -15.54 -21.08
N ARG A 65 2.59 -14.67 -22.09
CA ARG A 65 1.98 -14.93 -23.40
C ARG A 65 2.66 -14.06 -24.47
N GLU A 66 2.40 -14.34 -25.74
CA GLU A 66 2.96 -13.55 -26.85
C GLU A 66 2.33 -12.16 -26.97
N LYS A 67 1.00 -12.07 -26.80
CA LYS A 67 0.25 -10.81 -26.82
C LYS A 67 0.64 -9.90 -25.65
N VAL A 68 0.77 -8.60 -25.92
CA VAL A 68 0.97 -7.59 -24.87
C VAL A 68 -0.12 -7.68 -23.80
N ILE A 69 0.28 -7.52 -22.54
CA ILE A 69 -0.62 -7.50 -21.38
C ILE A 69 -0.98 -6.05 -21.08
N ASP A 70 -2.08 -5.59 -21.69
CA ASP A 70 -2.77 -4.36 -21.31
C ASP A 70 -3.83 -4.69 -20.25
N THR A 71 -3.54 -4.33 -18.99
CA THR A 71 -4.37 -4.67 -17.83
C THR A 71 -4.24 -3.59 -16.76
N GLU A 72 -5.25 -3.45 -15.91
CA GLU A 72 -5.19 -2.65 -14.68
C GLU A 72 -4.56 -3.43 -13.52
N ILE A 73 -4.39 -4.75 -13.67
CA ILE A 73 -3.74 -5.58 -12.66
C ILE A 73 -2.30 -5.09 -12.45
N GLY A 74 -2.05 -4.60 -11.24
CA GLY A 74 -0.81 -3.99 -10.81
C GLY A 74 -0.09 -4.81 -9.76
N VAL A 75 1.13 -4.38 -9.46
CA VAL A 75 1.95 -4.97 -8.41
C VAL A 75 1.26 -4.78 -7.06
N GLY A 76 0.90 -5.91 -6.48
CA GLY A 76 0.27 -6.01 -5.18
C GLY A 76 -1.21 -6.32 -5.16
N ASP A 77 -1.83 -6.44 -6.33
CA ASP A 77 -3.20 -6.88 -6.44
C ASP A 77 -3.33 -8.36 -6.10
N LEU A 78 -4.46 -8.70 -5.48
CA LEU A 78 -4.88 -10.09 -5.33
C LEU A 78 -5.49 -10.53 -6.65
N VAL A 79 -5.04 -11.68 -7.14
CA VAL A 79 -5.54 -12.28 -8.37
C VAL A 79 -5.98 -13.71 -8.13
N VAL A 80 -6.91 -14.18 -8.97
CA VAL A 80 -7.34 -15.58 -9.00
C VAL A 80 -6.93 -16.22 -10.31
N ILE A 81 -6.31 -17.39 -10.24
CA ILE A 81 -5.84 -18.17 -11.39
C ILE A 81 -6.86 -19.27 -11.68
N SER A 82 -7.33 -19.38 -12.92
CA SER A 82 -8.35 -20.37 -13.29
C SER A 82 -8.25 -20.84 -14.74
N ARG A 83 -9.00 -21.91 -15.08
CA ARG A 83 -9.27 -22.31 -16.47
C ARG A 83 -10.70 -21.94 -16.87
N GLY A 84 -11.03 -20.65 -16.76
CA GLY A 84 -12.31 -20.10 -17.21
C GLY A 84 -13.40 -19.98 -16.14
N GLN A 85 -13.27 -20.64 -14.99
CA GLN A 85 -14.20 -20.53 -13.85
C GLN A 85 -13.52 -19.91 -12.60
N PRO A 86 -13.19 -18.60 -12.61
CA PRO A 86 -12.48 -17.93 -11.51
C PRO A 86 -13.19 -18.03 -10.16
N LEU A 87 -14.52 -17.93 -10.10
CA LEU A 87 -15.28 -18.02 -8.83
C LEU A 87 -15.24 -19.41 -8.16
N LYS A 88 -14.88 -20.45 -8.91
CA LYS A 88 -14.69 -21.81 -8.36
C LYS A 88 -13.23 -22.15 -8.07
N SER A 89 -12.30 -21.25 -8.43
CA SER A 89 -10.89 -21.48 -8.19
C SER A 89 -10.54 -21.20 -6.74
N ARG A 90 -9.63 -22.01 -6.22
CA ARG A 90 -9.00 -21.82 -4.90
C ARG A 90 -7.57 -21.27 -5.00
N PHE A 91 -7.09 -21.01 -6.21
CA PHE A 91 -5.71 -20.58 -6.44
C PHE A 91 -5.67 -19.07 -6.53
N PHE A 92 -5.40 -18.47 -5.39
CA PHE A 92 -5.18 -17.03 -5.25
C PHE A 92 -3.69 -16.74 -5.16
N GLY A 93 -3.32 -15.54 -5.57
CA GLY A 93 -1.96 -15.07 -5.42
C GLY A 93 -1.87 -13.55 -5.46
N VAL A 94 -0.73 -13.05 -5.04
CA VAL A 94 -0.44 -11.61 -5.07
C VAL A 94 0.51 -11.34 -6.20
N VAL A 95 0.19 -10.36 -7.03
CA VAL A 95 1.08 -9.93 -8.11
C VAL A 95 2.33 -9.33 -7.50
N THR A 96 3.48 -9.87 -7.88
CA THR A 96 4.77 -9.38 -7.43
C THR A 96 5.39 -8.49 -8.50
N GLU A 97 5.43 -8.93 -9.75
CA GLU A 97 6.11 -8.20 -10.84
C GLU A 97 5.23 -8.16 -12.08
N ARG A 98 5.40 -7.13 -12.90
CA ARG A 98 4.71 -7.00 -14.19
C ARG A 98 5.66 -6.49 -15.26
N GLY A 99 5.64 -7.15 -16.42
CA GLY A 99 6.23 -6.63 -17.64
C GLY A 99 5.24 -6.57 -18.79
N LYS A 100 5.72 -6.21 -19.98
CA LYS A 100 4.88 -6.01 -21.17
C LYS A 100 4.13 -7.28 -21.62
N ARG A 101 4.68 -8.46 -21.35
CA ARG A 101 4.19 -9.77 -21.83
C ARG A 101 4.13 -10.85 -20.74
N TYR A 102 4.33 -10.46 -19.49
CA TYR A 102 4.30 -11.38 -18.37
C TYR A 102 3.84 -10.69 -17.07
N ILE A 103 3.39 -11.51 -16.14
CA ILE A 103 3.09 -11.13 -14.75
C ILE A 103 3.63 -12.22 -13.84
N VAL A 104 4.26 -11.85 -12.72
CA VAL A 104 4.72 -12.80 -11.71
C VAL A 104 3.76 -12.75 -10.53
N VAL A 105 3.32 -13.92 -10.08
CA VAL A 105 2.37 -14.06 -8.98
C VAL A 105 2.99 -14.95 -7.91
N ALA A 106 2.99 -14.45 -6.67
CA ALA A 106 3.30 -15.24 -5.48
C ALA A 106 2.06 -16.03 -5.06
N VAL A 107 2.20 -17.35 -4.98
CA VAL A 107 1.13 -18.30 -4.62
C VAL A 107 1.65 -19.30 -3.58
N ASP A 108 0.79 -19.83 -2.71
CA ASP A 108 1.20 -20.85 -1.73
C ASP A 108 1.62 -22.15 -2.43
N ASN A 109 0.73 -22.65 -3.29
CA ASN A 109 0.98 -23.80 -4.15
C ASN A 109 0.16 -23.67 -5.44
N LEU A 110 0.58 -24.39 -6.47
CA LEU A 110 -0.12 -24.39 -7.75
C LEU A 110 0.04 -25.74 -8.46
N PRO A 111 -1.05 -26.40 -8.88
CA PRO A 111 -0.97 -27.65 -9.62
C PRO A 111 -0.50 -27.42 -11.05
N SER A 112 0.08 -28.46 -11.67
CA SER A 112 0.64 -28.38 -13.03
C SER A 112 -0.36 -27.91 -14.10
N TRP A 113 -1.65 -28.25 -13.94
CA TRP A 113 -2.69 -27.79 -14.86
C TRP A 113 -2.90 -26.27 -14.79
N ALA A 114 -2.69 -25.66 -13.63
CA ALA A 114 -2.82 -24.22 -13.43
C ALA A 114 -1.60 -23.43 -13.94
N LEU A 115 -0.69 -24.10 -14.66
CA LEU A 115 0.42 -23.49 -15.41
C LEU A 115 0.14 -23.44 -16.93
N ARG A 116 -0.92 -24.07 -17.43
CA ARG A 116 -1.15 -24.19 -18.89
C ARG A 116 -2.48 -23.59 -19.29
N MET A 117 -2.41 -22.57 -20.16
CA MET A 117 -3.55 -21.91 -20.78
C MET A 117 -4.56 -21.41 -19.74
N VAL A 118 -4.04 -20.70 -18.75
CA VAL A 118 -4.85 -20.16 -17.66
C VAL A 118 -5.28 -18.72 -17.92
N ARG A 119 -6.30 -18.34 -17.18
CA ARG A 119 -6.81 -16.98 -17.04
C ARG A 119 -6.48 -16.48 -15.64
N ILE A 120 -6.01 -15.23 -15.54
CA ILE A 120 -5.79 -14.52 -14.28
C ILE A 120 -6.78 -13.37 -14.22
N ASP A 121 -7.56 -13.29 -13.14
CA ASP A 121 -8.50 -12.20 -12.89
C ASP A 121 -8.08 -11.37 -11.69
N LEU A 122 -8.28 -10.05 -11.77
CA LEU A 122 -8.27 -9.18 -10.59
C LEU A 122 -9.34 -9.64 -9.60
N PHE A 123 -8.99 -9.70 -8.31
CA PHE A 123 -9.88 -10.13 -7.25
C PHE A 123 -9.85 -9.17 -6.05
N ALA A 124 -10.96 -9.13 -5.30
CA ALA A 124 -11.12 -8.23 -4.16
C ALA A 124 -10.13 -8.55 -3.05
N ASN A 125 -9.33 -7.56 -2.63
CA ASN A 125 -8.39 -7.74 -1.53
C ASN A 125 -9.07 -7.46 -0.18
N GLU A 126 -9.61 -8.50 0.46
CA GLU A 126 -10.24 -8.37 1.78
C GLU A 126 -9.26 -8.02 2.91
N ILE A 127 -7.96 -8.21 2.70
CA ILE A 127 -6.93 -8.06 3.74
C ILE A 127 -6.90 -6.61 4.23
N THR A 128 -7.02 -5.64 3.32
CA THR A 128 -7.04 -4.20 3.66
C THR A 128 -8.18 -3.88 4.62
N PHE A 129 -9.40 -4.31 4.31
CA PHE A 129 -10.57 -4.10 5.15
C PHE A 129 -10.45 -4.81 6.50
N LYS A 130 -9.99 -6.08 6.51
CA LYS A 130 -9.75 -6.84 7.75
C LYS A 130 -8.75 -6.14 8.66
N ARG A 131 -7.68 -5.55 8.10
CA ARG A 131 -6.69 -4.77 8.87
C ARG A 131 -7.27 -3.48 9.43
N MET A 132 -8.12 -2.77 8.68
CA MET A 132 -8.82 -1.58 9.17
C MET A 132 -9.73 -1.93 10.35
N ILE A 133 -10.54 -2.98 10.22
CA ILE A 133 -11.42 -3.45 11.30
C ILE A 133 -10.60 -3.89 12.52
N ALA A 134 -9.55 -4.71 12.32
CA ALA A 134 -8.69 -5.17 13.40
C ALA A 134 -8.00 -3.99 14.12
N THR A 135 -7.63 -2.93 13.39
CA THR A 135 -7.07 -1.71 13.99
C THR A 135 -8.10 -1.01 14.87
N LEU A 136 -9.35 -0.92 14.42
CA LEU A 136 -10.45 -0.32 15.19
C LEU A 136 -10.82 -1.15 16.43
N ASP A 137 -10.68 -2.47 16.35
CA ASP A 137 -10.93 -3.39 17.47
C ASP A 137 -9.82 -3.36 18.53
N ASN A 138 -8.58 -3.07 18.11
CA ASN A 138 -7.39 -3.11 18.96
C ASN A 138 -6.72 -1.73 19.12
N LEU A 139 -7.51 -0.64 19.18
CA LEU A 139 -6.97 0.70 19.37
C LEU A 139 -6.25 0.82 20.72
N THR A 140 -4.99 1.26 20.67
CA THR A 140 -4.25 1.68 21.86
C THR A 140 -4.80 3.00 22.41
N ASP A 141 -4.41 3.39 23.63
CA ASP A 141 -4.74 4.70 24.21
C ASP A 141 -4.31 5.88 23.31
N LYS A 142 -3.19 5.71 22.59
CA LYS A 142 -2.73 6.69 21.60
C LYS A 142 -3.70 6.77 20.42
N GLY A 143 -4.18 5.64 19.92
CA GLY A 143 -5.21 5.56 18.87
C GLY A 143 -6.52 6.21 19.29
N VAL A 144 -7.01 5.90 20.51
CA VAL A 144 -8.20 6.54 21.10
C VAL A 144 -8.00 8.05 21.23
N ARG A 145 -6.81 8.50 21.62
CA ARG A 145 -6.47 9.93 21.67
C ARG A 145 -6.58 10.59 20.29
N VAL A 146 -6.14 9.93 19.21
CA VAL A 146 -6.31 10.45 17.84
C VAL A 146 -7.78 10.67 17.50
N LEU A 147 -8.65 9.71 17.83
CA LEU A 147 -10.08 9.83 17.59
C LEU A 147 -10.72 10.97 18.40
N ARG A 148 -10.22 11.24 19.61
CA ARG A 148 -10.68 12.41 20.40
C ARG A 148 -10.36 13.73 19.71
N PHE A 149 -9.18 13.86 19.11
CA PHE A 149 -8.84 15.03 18.30
C PHE A 149 -9.76 15.15 17.09
N ALA A 150 -9.95 14.05 16.34
CA ALA A 150 -10.82 14.04 15.16
C ALA A 150 -12.30 14.36 15.47
N LEU A 151 -12.76 14.07 16.69
CA LEU A 151 -14.11 14.36 17.16
C LEU A 151 -14.25 15.72 17.85
N GLY A 152 -13.20 16.53 17.94
CA GLY A 152 -13.20 17.80 18.67
C GLY A 152 -13.39 17.65 20.19
N GLN A 153 -13.17 16.45 20.74
CA GLN A 153 -13.26 16.17 22.18
C GLN A 153 -11.97 16.50 22.93
N LYS A 154 -10.92 16.79 22.19
CA LYS A 154 -9.62 17.20 22.70
C LYS A 154 -8.99 18.13 21.67
N GLU A 155 -8.27 19.13 22.13
CA GLU A 155 -7.49 20.03 21.28
C GLU A 155 -6.01 19.66 21.31
N PRO A 156 -5.34 19.62 20.14
CA PRO A 156 -3.89 19.42 20.09
C PRO A 156 -3.19 20.62 20.71
N LYS A 157 -2.06 20.39 21.38
CA LYS A 157 -1.24 21.50 21.88
C LYS A 157 -0.69 22.32 20.71
N GLU A 158 -0.63 23.63 20.89
CA GLU A 158 -0.02 24.52 19.91
C GLU A 158 1.44 24.09 19.61
N PRO A 159 1.80 23.96 18.33
CA PRO A 159 3.15 23.58 17.95
C PRO A 159 4.11 24.74 18.21
N LYS A 160 5.18 24.48 18.97
CA LYS A 160 6.25 25.46 19.20
C LYS A 160 7.38 25.18 18.24
N SER A 161 7.84 26.19 17.51
CA SER A 161 8.99 26.02 16.63
C SER A 161 10.26 25.87 17.46
N VAL A 162 11.08 24.89 17.12
CA VAL A 162 12.39 24.63 17.75
C VAL A 162 13.50 24.97 16.75
N SER A 163 14.61 25.52 17.25
CA SER A 163 15.82 25.72 16.44
C SER A 163 16.51 24.38 16.16
N PHE A 164 17.06 24.23 14.96
CA PHE A 164 17.74 23.00 14.56
C PHE A 164 18.83 23.33 13.54
N GLU A 165 19.86 22.48 13.48
CA GLU A 165 20.87 22.53 12.43
C GLU A 165 20.38 21.76 11.21
N LYS A 166 20.29 22.45 10.06
CA LYS A 166 19.79 21.88 8.82
C LYS A 166 20.71 20.77 8.32
N ILE A 167 20.11 19.69 7.84
CA ILE A 167 20.81 18.62 7.12
C ILE A 167 20.80 18.92 5.63
N ASP A 168 19.64 19.36 5.12
CA ASP A 168 19.52 19.90 3.76
C ASP A 168 19.60 21.44 3.77
N ASN A 169 20.75 21.97 3.36
CA ASN A 169 20.98 23.42 3.22
C ASN A 169 20.14 24.07 2.10
N LYS A 170 19.39 23.30 1.30
CA LYS A 170 18.52 23.79 0.22
C LYS A 170 17.05 23.88 0.64
N LEU A 171 16.75 23.82 1.94
CA LEU A 171 15.41 24.12 2.44
C LEU A 171 15.13 25.62 2.28
N ASN A 172 13.88 25.96 1.95
CA ASN A 172 13.43 27.35 1.99
C ASN A 172 12.83 27.69 3.37
N LYS A 173 12.61 28.98 3.64
CA LYS A 173 12.09 29.47 4.93
C LYS A 173 10.78 28.80 5.37
N ILE A 174 9.88 28.47 4.44
CA ILE A 174 8.60 27.82 4.74
C ILE A 174 8.82 26.36 5.17
N GLN A 175 9.69 25.64 4.46
CA GLN A 175 10.06 24.27 4.79
C GLN A 175 10.81 24.20 6.12
N GLU A 176 11.73 25.15 6.38
CA GLU A 176 12.43 25.27 7.65
C GLU A 176 11.47 25.50 8.82
N LYS A 177 10.51 26.41 8.66
CA LYS A 177 9.45 26.64 9.64
C LYS A 177 8.65 25.36 9.90
N ALA A 178 8.29 24.62 8.85
CA ALA A 178 7.57 23.36 8.98
C ALA A 178 8.38 22.29 9.73
N VAL A 179 9.69 22.20 9.49
CA VAL A 179 10.61 21.30 10.23
C VAL A 179 10.69 21.72 11.70
N GLY A 180 10.93 23.00 11.97
CA GLY A 180 11.03 23.52 13.34
C GLY A 180 9.75 23.29 14.15
N LEU A 181 8.58 23.51 13.54
CA LEU A 181 7.28 23.18 14.15
C LEU A 181 7.12 21.68 14.38
N ALA A 182 7.51 20.83 13.42
CA ALA A 182 7.40 19.38 13.56
C ALA A 182 8.22 18.86 14.74
N LEU A 183 9.44 19.38 14.94
CA LEU A 183 10.32 18.98 16.03
C LEU A 183 9.82 19.37 17.42
N GLY A 184 9.09 20.49 17.54
CA GLY A 184 8.51 20.93 18.81
C GLY A 184 7.04 20.54 19.04
N THR A 185 6.40 19.90 18.06
CA THR A 185 5.02 19.42 18.18
C THR A 185 4.96 18.20 19.12
N ARG A 186 4.00 18.22 20.06
CA ARG A 186 3.78 17.10 21.01
C ARG A 186 2.66 16.15 20.62
N ASP A 187 1.68 16.64 19.86
CA ASP A 187 0.52 15.87 19.43
C ASP A 187 0.53 15.64 17.92
N PHE A 188 -0.03 16.56 17.13
CA PHE A 188 -0.16 16.44 15.67
C PHE A 188 0.22 17.74 14.96
N LEU A 189 0.89 17.62 13.81
CA LEU A 189 1.16 18.72 12.91
C LEU A 189 0.66 18.35 11.52
N LEU A 190 -0.16 19.23 10.94
CA LEU A 190 -0.59 19.12 9.55
C LEU A 190 0.29 20.03 8.69
N ILE A 191 1.10 19.42 7.83
CA ILE A 191 1.91 20.14 6.84
C ILE A 191 1.19 20.06 5.51
N HIS A 192 0.61 21.19 5.07
CA HIS A 192 0.05 21.29 3.74
C HIS A 192 1.15 21.71 2.75
N GLY A 193 1.34 20.93 1.70
CA GLY A 193 2.16 21.34 0.55
C GLY A 193 1.34 21.22 -0.74
N PRO A 194 1.28 22.26 -1.57
CA PRO A 194 0.82 22.13 -2.96
C PRO A 194 1.78 21.28 -3.83
N PHE A 195 1.42 20.99 -5.07
CA PHE A 195 2.30 20.27 -6.01
C PHE A 195 3.62 21.03 -6.23
N GLY A 196 4.74 20.32 -6.42
CA GLY A 196 6.06 20.93 -6.67
C GLY A 196 6.75 21.64 -5.48
N THR A 197 6.09 21.78 -4.33
CA THR A 197 6.62 22.53 -3.16
C THR A 197 7.69 21.82 -2.34
N GLY A 198 8.18 20.66 -2.81
CA GLY A 198 9.23 19.92 -2.13
C GLY A 198 8.80 19.21 -0.84
N LYS A 199 7.51 18.84 -0.68
CA LYS A 199 7.00 18.09 0.49
C LYS A 199 7.93 16.96 0.93
N SER A 200 8.36 16.11 -0.02
CA SER A 200 9.20 14.95 0.28
C SER A 200 10.59 15.34 0.79
N ARG A 201 11.11 16.52 0.40
CA ARG A 201 12.33 17.10 0.98
C ARG A 201 12.10 17.49 2.45
N THR A 202 11.00 18.20 2.73
CA THR A 202 10.62 18.59 4.10
C THR A 202 10.42 17.36 5.01
N LEU A 203 9.70 16.34 4.53
CA LEU A 203 9.47 15.11 5.30
C LEU A 203 10.77 14.32 5.54
N ALA A 204 11.67 14.29 4.55
CA ALA A 204 12.98 13.66 4.71
C ALA A 204 13.80 14.38 5.78
N GLU A 205 13.84 15.71 5.76
CA GLU A 205 14.50 16.49 6.81
C GLU A 205 13.93 16.17 8.20
N ILE A 206 12.60 16.20 8.37
CA ILE A 206 11.95 15.87 9.65
C ILE A 206 12.35 14.48 10.15
N ALA A 207 12.32 13.48 9.27
CA ALA A 207 12.69 12.11 9.61
C ALA A 207 14.17 12.00 10.04
N LEU A 208 15.07 12.67 9.31
CA LEU A 208 16.51 12.68 9.62
C LEU A 208 16.79 13.41 10.94
N GLN A 209 16.10 14.52 11.23
CA GLN A 209 16.22 15.25 12.49
C GLN A 209 15.80 14.38 13.68
N PHE A 210 14.67 13.68 13.60
CA PHE A 210 14.28 12.74 14.66
C PHE A 210 15.23 11.54 14.77
N ALA A 211 15.75 11.03 13.66
CA ALA A 211 16.73 9.95 13.68
C ALA A 211 18.05 10.38 14.34
N ARG A 212 18.53 11.62 14.10
CA ARG A 212 19.69 12.21 14.78
C ARG A 212 19.49 12.35 16.28
N GLN A 213 18.25 12.58 16.73
CA GLN A 213 17.88 12.57 18.15
C GLN A 213 17.76 11.15 18.74
N GLY A 214 18.14 10.10 18.00
CA GLY A 214 18.06 8.71 18.43
C GLY A 214 16.64 8.13 18.45
N LYS A 215 15.64 8.84 17.91
CA LYS A 215 14.24 8.38 17.89
C LYS A 215 14.00 7.41 16.73
N LYS A 216 13.09 6.46 16.95
CA LYS A 216 12.56 5.59 15.89
C LYS A 216 11.44 6.34 15.14
N VAL A 217 11.55 6.38 13.82
CA VAL A 217 10.57 7.05 12.94
C VAL A 217 9.82 5.99 12.14
N LEU A 218 8.49 5.99 12.22
CA LEU A 218 7.62 5.22 11.34
C LEU A 218 7.09 6.15 10.24
N ALA A 219 7.50 5.91 9.01
CA ALA A 219 7.00 6.61 7.83
C ALA A 219 5.99 5.73 7.09
N THR A 220 4.82 6.28 6.79
CA THR A 220 3.74 5.59 6.06
C THR A 220 3.22 6.47 4.94
N ALA A 221 2.80 5.88 3.84
CA ALA A 221 2.13 6.55 2.73
C ALA A 221 1.03 5.64 2.15
N GLU A 222 0.10 6.23 1.41
CA GLU A 222 -0.98 5.50 0.73
C GLU A 222 -0.45 4.60 -0.40
N THR A 223 0.58 5.06 -1.12
CA THR A 223 1.16 4.32 -2.26
C THR A 223 2.60 3.91 -1.99
N ASN A 224 3.02 2.77 -2.55
CA ASN A 224 4.42 2.32 -2.48
C ASN A 224 5.36 3.35 -3.10
N VAL A 225 5.00 3.93 -4.24
CA VAL A 225 5.79 4.95 -4.94
C VAL A 225 6.05 6.17 -4.07
N ALA A 226 5.05 6.66 -3.33
CA ALA A 226 5.22 7.80 -2.43
C ALA A 226 6.19 7.48 -1.29
N LEU A 227 6.14 6.26 -0.74
CA LEU A 227 7.04 5.81 0.31
C LEU A 227 8.46 5.62 -0.23
N ASP A 228 8.62 5.02 -1.39
CA ASP A 228 9.92 4.76 -2.01
C ASP A 228 10.63 6.09 -2.38
N ASN A 229 9.88 7.08 -2.85
CA ASN A 229 10.39 8.45 -3.07
C ASN A 229 10.92 9.10 -1.78
N LEU A 230 10.33 8.79 -0.62
CA LEU A 230 10.85 9.25 0.66
C LEU A 230 12.10 8.45 1.05
N VAL A 231 12.08 7.12 0.92
CA VAL A 231 13.22 6.25 1.23
C VAL A 231 14.45 6.62 0.42
N ALA A 232 14.32 6.89 -0.89
CA ALA A 232 15.41 7.32 -1.75
C ALA A 232 16.12 8.59 -1.23
N ARG A 233 15.38 9.51 -0.58
CA ARG A 233 15.94 10.73 0.02
C ARG A 233 16.64 10.49 1.36
N LEU A 234 16.30 9.41 2.03
CA LEU A 234 16.87 9.01 3.32
C LEU A 234 18.05 8.05 3.14
N PHE A 235 18.17 7.42 1.98
CA PHE A 235 19.20 6.43 1.68
C PHE A 235 20.61 6.99 1.91
N GLY A 236 21.45 6.23 2.63
CA GLY A 236 22.79 6.65 3.02
C GLY A 236 22.86 7.73 4.11
N ARG A 237 21.71 8.24 4.60
CA ARG A 237 21.64 9.29 5.62
C ARG A 237 21.03 8.81 6.95
N ALA A 238 20.36 7.66 6.94
CA ALA A 238 19.81 6.99 8.11
C ALA A 238 19.79 5.46 7.93
N ARG A 239 19.69 4.74 9.06
CA ARG A 239 19.39 3.30 9.05
C ARG A 239 17.90 3.10 8.77
N ILE A 240 17.56 2.40 7.70
CA ILE A 240 16.18 2.28 7.20
C ILE A 240 15.82 0.80 7.07
N VAL A 241 14.58 0.47 7.44
CA VAL A 241 13.95 -0.81 7.10
C VAL A 241 12.68 -0.51 6.32
N ARG A 242 12.64 -0.92 5.04
CA ARG A 242 11.46 -0.77 4.18
C ARG A 242 10.63 -2.06 4.25
N LEU A 243 9.51 -2.01 4.96
CA LEU A 243 8.58 -3.15 5.04
C LEU A 243 7.70 -3.23 3.79
N GLY A 244 7.74 -4.35 3.08
CA GLY A 244 6.93 -4.60 1.89
C GLY A 244 7.48 -5.80 1.12
N HIS A 245 6.67 -6.37 0.22
CA HIS A 245 7.18 -7.37 -0.71
C HIS A 245 8.26 -6.73 -1.58
N PRO A 246 9.44 -7.35 -1.80
CA PRO A 246 10.55 -6.74 -2.56
C PRO A 246 10.11 -6.18 -3.91
N SER A 247 9.22 -6.90 -4.58
CA SER A 247 8.68 -6.51 -5.87
C SER A 247 7.82 -5.23 -5.87
N ARG A 248 7.35 -4.77 -4.70
CA ARG A 248 6.64 -3.50 -4.47
C ARG A 248 7.58 -2.36 -4.08
N ILE A 249 8.89 -2.61 -4.08
CA ILE A 249 9.95 -1.66 -3.73
C ILE A 249 10.70 -1.33 -5.02
N SER A 250 11.00 -0.05 -5.25
CA SER A 250 11.87 0.35 -6.36
C SER A 250 13.19 -0.42 -6.35
N ASN A 251 13.61 -0.98 -7.49
CA ASN A 251 14.84 -1.78 -7.60
C ASN A 251 16.08 -1.04 -7.09
N ASP A 252 16.12 0.29 -7.23
CA ASP A 252 17.22 1.14 -6.75
C ASP A 252 17.37 1.14 -5.21
N LEU A 253 16.38 0.63 -4.48
CA LEU A 253 16.35 0.54 -3.02
C LEU A 253 16.66 -0.88 -2.49
N ILE A 254 16.76 -1.86 -3.37
CA ILE A 254 17.08 -3.25 -3.05
C ILE A 254 18.60 -3.41 -3.28
N LYS A 255 19.37 -3.40 -2.19
CA LYS A 255 20.79 -3.78 -2.20
C LYS A 255 20.98 -5.06 -1.41
#